data_AF-A0A970VXE5-F1
#
_entry.id   AF-A0A970VXE5-F1
#
_cell.length_a   1.000
_cell.length_b   1.000
_cell.length_c   1.000
_cell.angle_alpha   90.00
_cell.angle_beta   90.00
_cell.angle_gamma   90.00
#
_symmetry.space_group_name_H-M   'P 1'
#
loop_
_entity.id
_entity.type
_entity.pdbx_description
1 polymer ?
#
loop_
_entity_poly.entity_id
_entity_poly.type
_entity_poly.pdbx_seq_one_letter_code
_entity_poly.pdbx_strand_id
1 'polypeptide(L)'
;DQGMYSSIQAGVKALPEDTEAFFLLPADYPLVSSVVIEEMLNEYRRQPHQVLYPTFKGVRGHPPLISTELSSYIMQSEAPGGLKGLLEVVGTDYAEIEVSEDGILQDLDTEDDYQNIIRNHTALAPYPTRAECELMWQKYETPRPVILHSEQVSRVACMLCEHLNSRGFLLHTALVQACSLLHDIAKKEKEHAAKGQQIVTDMGYEKAGEIIGAHMDLPKEHLNLIDEYSVLYLADKLVQGKKIVSLEERMKERSKRYGHDDSALNSVHERLGKARKVQKNLEEILGIPLNELLSELTRGRL
;
A
#
# COMPACT_ATOMS: atom_id res chain seq x y z
N ASP A 1 -26.26 7.24 -3.45
CA ASP A 1 -25.40 8.33 -2.94
C ASP A 1 -26.20 9.45 -2.35
N GLN A 2 -25.87 9.84 -1.10
CA GLN A 2 -26.42 11.00 -0.40
C GLN A 2 -25.40 12.15 -0.30
N GLY A 3 -24.32 12.12 -1.11
CA GLY A 3 -23.30 13.18 -1.17
C GLY A 3 -22.21 13.08 -0.10
N MET A 4 -21.21 13.97 -0.18
CA MET A 4 -20.00 13.96 0.66
C MET A 4 -20.32 14.06 2.16
N TYR A 5 -21.30 14.88 2.55
CA TYR A 5 -21.66 15.07 3.95
C TYR A 5 -22.12 13.77 4.62
N SER A 6 -22.83 12.91 3.88
CA SER A 6 -23.25 11.60 4.39
C SER A 6 -22.08 10.66 4.68
N SER A 7 -20.97 10.77 3.94
CA SER A 7 -19.74 10.02 4.21
C SER A 7 -19.06 10.49 5.50
N ILE A 8 -19.08 11.80 5.77
CA ILE A 8 -18.56 12.38 7.01
C ILE A 8 -19.36 11.86 8.20
N GLN A 9 -20.70 11.86 8.11
CA GLN A 9 -21.57 11.32 9.15
C GLN A 9 -21.35 9.82 9.39
N ALA A 10 -21.13 9.05 8.32
CA ALA A 10 -20.79 7.64 8.45
C ALA A 10 -19.47 7.43 9.19
N GLY A 11 -18.44 8.24 8.89
CA GLY A 11 -17.16 8.24 9.58
C GLY A 11 -17.29 8.59 11.06
N VAL A 12 -17.97 9.69 11.38
CA VAL A 12 -18.21 10.14 12.77
C VAL A 12 -18.98 9.09 13.58
N LYS A 13 -19.98 8.45 12.98
CA LYS A 13 -20.74 7.37 13.62
C LYS A 13 -19.92 6.12 13.92
N ALA A 14 -18.86 5.87 13.15
CA ALA A 14 -18.00 4.70 13.30
C ALA A 14 -16.86 4.91 14.32
N LEU A 15 -16.69 6.12 14.86
CA LEU A 15 -15.65 6.41 15.84
C LEU A 15 -15.87 5.61 17.14
N PRO A 16 -14.80 5.08 17.76
CA PRO A 16 -14.85 4.53 19.12
C PRO A 16 -15.36 5.54 20.14
N GLU A 17 -16.09 5.07 21.17
CA GLU A 17 -16.70 5.94 22.18
C GLU A 17 -15.69 6.79 22.97
N ASP A 18 -14.44 6.36 23.07
CA ASP A 18 -13.34 7.05 23.77
C ASP A 18 -12.55 8.02 22.87
N THR A 19 -13.02 8.29 21.65
CA THR A 19 -12.39 9.24 20.73
C THR A 19 -12.64 10.68 21.16
N GLU A 20 -11.58 11.45 21.45
CA GLU A 20 -11.66 12.87 21.83
C GLU A 20 -11.71 13.82 20.62
N ALA A 21 -11.01 13.46 19.54
CA ALA A 21 -10.96 14.23 18.30
C ALA A 21 -10.60 13.33 17.12
N PHE A 22 -10.93 13.79 15.91
CA PHE A 22 -10.63 13.08 14.67
C PHE A 22 -10.15 14.04 13.58
N PHE A 23 -9.28 13.57 12.71
CA PHE A 23 -8.90 14.30 11.50
C PHE A 23 -9.93 14.11 10.40
N LEU A 24 -10.21 15.17 9.65
CA LEU A 24 -10.91 15.07 8.38
C LEU A 24 -9.95 15.26 7.22
N LEU A 25 -9.45 14.15 6.67
CA LEU A 25 -8.54 14.14 5.52
C LEU A 25 -9.25 13.60 4.28
N PRO A 26 -9.58 14.46 3.29
CA PRO A 26 -10.00 14.01 1.97
C PRO A 26 -8.91 13.17 1.28
N ALA A 27 -9.30 12.17 0.50
CA ALA A 27 -8.38 11.20 -0.11
C ALA A 27 -7.53 11.80 -1.25
N ASP A 28 -7.96 12.93 -1.78
CA ASP A 28 -7.32 13.74 -2.83
C ASP A 28 -6.26 14.69 -2.28
N TYR A 29 -5.91 14.64 -0.98
CA TYR A 29 -4.74 15.33 -0.41
C TYR A 29 -3.57 14.35 -0.16
N PRO A 30 -2.95 13.78 -1.21
CA PRO A 30 -1.98 12.70 -1.07
C PRO A 30 -0.64 13.12 -0.44
N LEU A 31 -0.40 14.43 -0.32
CA LEU A 31 0.87 15.01 0.13
C LEU A 31 0.87 15.44 1.59
N VAL A 32 -0.22 15.22 2.33
CA VAL A 32 -0.23 15.43 3.79
C VAL A 32 0.69 14.39 4.43
N SER A 33 1.77 14.85 5.04
CA SER A 33 2.76 13.99 5.69
C SER A 33 2.32 13.57 7.10
N SER A 34 2.90 12.48 7.61
CA SER A 34 2.72 12.09 9.01
C SER A 34 3.28 13.11 9.99
N VAL A 35 4.26 13.92 9.57
CA VAL A 35 4.86 14.98 10.40
C VAL A 35 3.81 16.03 10.74
N VAL A 36 3.04 16.49 9.75
CA VAL A 36 1.92 17.42 9.96
C VAL A 36 0.88 16.83 10.93
N ILE A 37 0.52 15.56 10.75
CA ILE A 37 -0.45 14.88 11.64
C ILE A 37 0.07 14.84 13.09
N GLU A 38 1.34 14.51 13.29
CA GLU A 38 1.96 14.47 14.61
C GLU A 38 2.06 15.86 15.26
N GLU A 39 2.43 16.89 14.50
CA GLU A 39 2.47 18.29 14.95
C GLU A 39 1.08 18.74 15.45
N MET A 40 0.04 18.50 14.66
CA MET A 40 -1.35 18.81 15.00
C MET A 40 -1.83 18.07 16.25
N LEU A 41 -1.51 16.77 16.38
CA LEU A 41 -1.86 15.97 17.56
C LEU A 41 -1.15 16.45 18.83
N ASN A 42 0.13 16.79 18.73
CA ASN A 42 0.91 17.28 19.87
C ASN A 42 0.36 18.61 20.37
N GLU A 43 -0.06 19.47 19.44
CA GLU A 43 -0.66 20.76 19.77
C GLU A 43 -2.04 20.59 20.42
N TYR A 44 -2.89 19.68 19.92
CA TYR A 44 -4.16 19.35 20.56
C TYR A 44 -4.00 18.84 21.99
N ARG A 45 -3.03 17.94 22.23
CA ARG A 45 -2.72 17.43 23.57
C ARG A 45 -2.25 18.53 24.52
N ARG A 46 -1.57 19.56 23.99
CA ARG A 46 -1.06 20.69 24.77
C ARG A 46 -2.15 21.70 25.08
N GLN A 47 -2.98 22.01 24.08
CA GLN A 47 -4.01 23.03 24.15
C GLN A 47 -5.20 22.63 23.26
N PRO A 48 -6.15 21.84 23.80
CA PRO A 48 -7.30 21.41 23.03
C PRO A 48 -8.19 22.61 22.67
N HIS A 49 -8.66 22.61 21.42
CA HIS A 49 -9.69 23.52 20.91
C HIS A 49 -10.73 22.68 20.17
N GLN A 50 -11.93 23.20 19.92
CA GLN A 50 -12.94 22.48 19.13
C GLN A 50 -12.47 22.15 17.71
N VAL A 51 -11.67 23.03 17.10
CA VAL A 51 -11.05 22.78 15.80
C VAL A 51 -9.60 23.29 15.77
N LEU A 52 -8.67 22.47 15.32
CA LEU A 52 -7.34 22.94 14.88
C LEU A 52 -7.27 22.90 13.37
N TYR A 53 -6.82 24.00 12.77
CA TYR A 53 -6.55 24.11 11.34
C TYR A 53 -5.04 24.12 11.09
N PRO A 54 -4.50 23.23 10.24
CA PRO A 54 -3.14 23.40 9.77
C PRO A 54 -3.10 24.59 8.80
N THR A 55 -2.04 25.39 8.88
CA THR A 55 -1.82 26.56 8.03
C THR A 55 -0.42 26.53 7.45
N PHE A 56 -0.28 26.96 6.20
CA PHE A 56 1.01 27.15 5.56
C PHE A 56 1.04 28.55 4.96
N LYS A 57 1.97 29.39 5.43
CA LYS A 57 2.09 30.80 5.08
C LYS A 57 0.76 31.56 5.28
N GLY A 58 0.05 31.25 6.36
CA GLY A 58 -1.21 31.89 6.72
C GLY A 58 -2.43 31.45 5.92
N VAL A 59 -2.32 30.39 5.10
CA VAL A 59 -3.47 29.80 4.40
C VAL A 59 -3.86 28.49 5.09
N ARG A 60 -5.13 28.36 5.47
CA ARG A 60 -5.68 27.12 6.04
C ARG A 60 -5.71 26.01 5.00
N GLY A 61 -5.34 24.80 5.42
CA GLY A 61 -5.39 23.59 4.62
C GLY A 61 -6.01 22.39 5.34
N HIS A 62 -5.71 21.19 4.84
CA HIS A 62 -6.16 19.91 5.37
C HIS A 62 -5.01 19.12 6.03
N PRO A 63 -5.33 18.21 6.98
CA PRO A 63 -6.64 17.98 7.56
C PRO A 63 -6.88 18.84 8.82
N PRO A 64 -8.07 19.43 9.00
CA PRO A 64 -8.45 19.93 10.31
C PRO A 64 -8.58 18.77 11.30
N LEU A 65 -8.20 19.03 12.56
CA LEU A 65 -8.46 18.16 13.69
C LEU A 65 -9.70 18.69 14.43
N ILE A 66 -10.74 17.85 14.53
CA ILE A 66 -12.07 18.25 14.99
C ILE A 66 -12.41 17.49 16.28
N SER A 67 -12.77 18.21 17.33
CA SER A 67 -13.23 17.63 18.59
C SER A 67 -14.54 16.86 18.41
N THR A 68 -14.66 15.72 19.08
CA THR A 68 -15.90 14.92 19.06
C THR A 68 -17.07 15.62 19.77
N GLU A 69 -16.83 16.70 20.51
CA GLU A 69 -17.90 17.60 21.01
C GLU A 69 -18.79 18.13 19.87
N LEU A 70 -18.21 18.32 18.68
CA LEU A 70 -18.95 18.79 17.51
C LEU A 70 -19.74 17.68 16.80
N SER A 71 -19.57 16.41 17.17
CA SER A 71 -20.23 15.26 16.52
C SER A 71 -21.75 15.40 16.49
N SER A 72 -22.36 15.87 17.58
CA SER A 72 -23.81 16.04 17.66
C SER A 72 -24.35 17.07 16.64
N TYR A 73 -23.56 18.08 16.30
CA TYR A 73 -23.89 19.05 15.26
C TYR A 73 -23.69 18.45 13.86
N ILE A 74 -22.62 17.70 13.66
CA ILE A 74 -22.32 17.02 12.39
C ILE A 74 -23.42 16.00 12.04
N MET A 75 -23.97 15.30 13.04
CA MET A 75 -25.02 14.30 12.86
C MET A 75 -26.41 14.86 12.54
N GLN A 76 -26.60 16.19 12.52
CA GLN A 76 -27.86 16.83 12.08
C GLN A 76 -27.97 16.85 10.55
N SER A 77 -28.79 17.74 9.99
CA SER A 77 -28.84 17.95 8.54
C SER A 77 -27.58 18.65 8.03
N GLU A 78 -27.21 18.39 6.77
CA GLU A 78 -26.13 19.10 6.08
C GLU A 78 -26.33 20.61 6.16
N ALA A 79 -25.32 21.31 6.67
CA ALA A 79 -25.30 22.77 6.73
C ALA A 79 -25.04 23.36 5.33
N PRO A 80 -25.51 24.59 5.04
CA PRO A 80 -25.09 25.31 3.84
C PRO A 80 -23.55 25.40 3.78
N GLY A 81 -22.94 24.96 2.67
CA GLY A 81 -21.47 24.88 2.56
C GLY A 81 -20.85 23.63 3.19
N GLY A 82 -21.66 22.62 3.53
CA GLY A 82 -21.20 21.34 4.06
C GLY A 82 -20.55 21.47 5.44
N LEU A 83 -19.55 20.63 5.72
CA LEU A 83 -18.86 20.66 7.01
C LEU A 83 -18.13 21.99 7.23
N LYS A 84 -17.54 22.60 6.19
CA LYS A 84 -16.87 23.90 6.31
C LYS A 84 -17.82 24.97 6.86
N GLY A 85 -19.01 25.09 6.25
CA GLY A 85 -20.03 26.02 6.72
C GLY A 85 -20.54 25.72 8.13
N LEU A 86 -20.60 24.44 8.52
CA LEU A 86 -20.92 24.06 9.90
C LEU A 86 -19.84 24.57 10.87
N LEU A 87 -18.56 24.27 10.60
CA LEU A 87 -17.45 24.62 11.50
C LEU A 87 -17.27 26.13 11.65
N GLU A 88 -17.59 26.93 10.63
CA GLU A 88 -17.61 28.39 10.73
C GLU A 88 -18.65 28.91 11.75
N VAL A 89 -19.74 28.16 11.96
CA VAL A 89 -20.83 28.54 12.87
C VAL A 89 -20.63 27.98 14.28
N VAL A 90 -20.27 26.70 14.40
CA VAL A 90 -20.23 26.01 15.70
C VAL A 90 -18.81 25.80 16.25
N GLY A 91 -17.78 25.81 15.41
CA GLY A 91 -16.38 25.64 15.80
C GLY A 91 -15.71 26.98 16.13
N THR A 92 -16.34 27.78 16.99
CA THR A 92 -15.86 29.14 17.31
C THR A 92 -14.63 29.15 18.20
N ASP A 93 -14.36 28.05 18.92
CA ASP A 93 -13.11 27.79 19.62
C ASP A 93 -12.15 27.04 18.70
N TYR A 94 -11.24 27.78 18.06
CA TYR A 94 -10.28 27.19 17.12
C TYR A 94 -8.89 27.82 17.26
N ALA A 95 -7.88 27.07 16.80
CA ALA A 95 -6.53 27.58 16.61
C ALA A 95 -5.98 27.20 15.24
N GLU A 96 -5.05 28.02 14.75
CA GLU A 96 -4.31 27.84 13.51
C GLU A 96 -2.88 27.45 13.82
N ILE A 97 -2.43 26.33 13.27
CA ILE A 97 -1.12 25.74 13.52
C ILE A 97 -0.29 25.89 12.27
N GLU A 98 0.74 26.73 12.31
CA GLU A 98 1.65 26.92 11.16
C GLU A 98 2.55 25.68 11.03
N VAL A 99 2.45 25.00 9.88
CA VAL A 99 3.22 23.80 9.55
C VAL A 99 4.33 24.13 8.55
N SER A 100 5.31 23.24 8.42
CA SER A 100 6.49 23.47 7.58
C SER A 100 6.35 23.03 6.11
N GLU A 101 5.26 22.34 5.77
CA GLU A 101 5.04 21.71 4.46
C GLU A 101 3.73 22.17 3.83
N ASP A 102 3.73 22.36 2.51
CA ASP A 102 2.59 22.87 1.74
C ASP A 102 1.66 21.77 1.21
N GLY A 103 1.96 20.50 1.47
CA GLY A 103 1.11 19.36 1.09
C GLY A 103 -0.31 19.43 1.66
N ILE A 104 -0.51 20.21 2.73
CA ILE A 104 -1.82 20.53 3.31
C ILE A 104 -2.72 21.38 2.39
N LEU A 105 -2.16 22.02 1.35
CA LEU A 105 -2.85 22.90 0.40
C LEU A 105 -3.03 22.27 -0.99
N GLN A 106 -2.52 21.05 -1.20
CA GLN A 106 -2.46 20.44 -2.53
C GLN A 106 -3.47 19.31 -2.66
N ASP A 107 -4.64 19.63 -3.22
CA ASP A 107 -5.63 18.68 -3.68
C ASP A 107 -5.33 18.15 -5.10
N LEU A 108 -5.92 17.00 -5.42
CA LEU A 108 -5.76 16.29 -6.69
C LEU A 108 -7.08 16.27 -7.47
N ASP A 109 -7.59 17.44 -7.83
CA ASP A 109 -8.88 17.60 -8.52
C ASP A 109 -8.76 17.49 -10.04
N THR A 110 -7.64 17.93 -10.61
CA THR A 110 -7.43 18.02 -12.06
C THR A 110 -6.22 17.24 -12.54
N GLU A 111 -6.18 16.97 -13.84
CA GLU A 111 -5.00 16.38 -14.48
C GLU A 111 -3.77 17.28 -14.33
N ASP A 112 -3.93 18.61 -14.35
CA ASP A 112 -2.81 19.53 -14.16
C ASP A 112 -2.23 19.44 -12.73
N ASP A 113 -3.09 19.25 -11.72
CA ASP A 113 -2.65 19.00 -10.33
C ASP A 113 -1.83 17.72 -10.26
N TYR A 114 -2.30 16.64 -10.89
CA TYR A 114 -1.58 15.37 -10.96
C TYR A 114 -0.22 15.52 -11.62
N GLN A 115 -0.17 16.16 -12.79
CA GLN A 115 1.08 16.40 -13.50
C GLN A 115 2.04 17.27 -12.69
N ASN A 116 1.55 18.26 -11.94
CA ASN A 116 2.36 19.11 -11.08
C ASN A 116 2.94 18.30 -9.91
N ILE A 117 2.13 17.49 -9.24
CA ILE A 117 2.58 16.62 -8.14
C ILE A 117 3.66 15.66 -8.64
N ILE A 118 3.43 14.95 -9.75
CA ILE A 118 4.39 13.99 -10.30
C ILE A 118 5.72 14.66 -10.70
N ARG A 119 5.69 15.90 -11.22
CA ARG A 119 6.91 16.64 -11.59
C ARG A 119 7.72 17.08 -10.37
N ASN A 120 7.03 17.49 -9.30
CA ASN A 120 7.68 18.12 -8.15
C ASN A 120 7.96 17.14 -7.00
N HIS A 121 7.30 15.97 -6.98
CA HIS A 121 7.47 14.94 -5.95
C HIS A 121 8.08 13.67 -6.55
N THR A 122 9.41 13.68 -6.70
CA THR A 122 10.22 12.56 -7.23
C THR A 122 10.35 11.37 -6.27
N ALA A 123 9.62 11.37 -5.15
CA ALA A 123 9.76 10.36 -4.09
C ALA A 123 9.04 9.03 -4.41
N LEU A 124 8.13 9.02 -5.39
CA LEU A 124 7.48 7.78 -5.86
C LEU A 124 8.35 7.16 -6.94
N ALA A 125 9.04 6.06 -6.61
CA ALA A 125 9.83 5.32 -7.59
C ALA A 125 8.94 4.98 -8.80
N PRO A 126 9.33 5.30 -10.04
CA PRO A 126 8.50 5.03 -11.19
C PRO A 126 8.32 3.52 -11.37
N TYR A 127 7.13 3.10 -11.79
CA TYR A 127 6.79 1.71 -12.07
C TYR A 127 5.91 1.64 -13.32
N PRO A 128 5.95 0.53 -14.07
CA PRO A 128 5.02 0.35 -15.18
C PRO A 128 3.61 0.16 -14.64
N THR A 129 2.66 0.91 -15.20
CA THR A 129 1.23 0.74 -14.93
C THR A 129 0.76 -0.67 -15.31
N ARG A 130 -0.41 -1.09 -14.82
CA ARG A 130 -1.00 -2.39 -15.20
C ARG A 130 -1.18 -2.51 -16.72
N ALA A 131 -1.60 -1.45 -17.39
CA ALA A 131 -1.75 -1.44 -18.86
C ALA A 131 -0.40 -1.63 -19.57
N GLU A 132 0.66 -0.96 -19.10
CA GLU A 132 2.02 -1.17 -19.62
C GLU A 132 2.51 -2.60 -19.36
N CYS A 133 2.22 -3.18 -18.18
CA CYS A 133 2.54 -4.57 -17.89
C CYS A 133 1.86 -5.55 -18.87
N GLU A 134 0.58 -5.32 -19.20
CA GLU A 134 -0.15 -6.13 -20.17
C GLU A 134 0.43 -6.02 -21.59
N LEU A 135 0.79 -4.81 -22.03
CA LEU A 135 1.49 -4.60 -23.29
C LEU A 135 2.84 -5.31 -23.32
N MET A 136 3.53 -5.36 -22.18
CA MET A 136 4.80 -6.07 -22.05
C MET A 136 4.63 -7.59 -22.16
N TRP A 137 3.59 -8.17 -21.58
CA TRP A 137 3.28 -9.59 -21.80
C TRP A 137 3.02 -9.91 -23.27
N GLN A 138 2.36 -9.00 -24.00
CA GLN A 138 2.14 -9.16 -25.44
C GLN A 138 3.47 -9.06 -26.21
N LYS A 139 4.28 -8.03 -25.93
CA LYS A 139 5.56 -7.78 -26.59
C LYS A 139 6.57 -8.92 -26.41
N TYR A 140 6.63 -9.52 -25.23
CA TYR A 140 7.55 -10.62 -24.91
C TYR A 140 6.91 -12.01 -25.03
N GLU A 141 5.69 -12.08 -25.57
CA GLU A 141 4.95 -13.34 -25.77
C GLU A 141 4.90 -14.21 -24.51
N THR A 142 4.63 -13.57 -23.36
CA THR A 142 4.59 -14.22 -22.06
C THR A 142 3.49 -15.29 -22.06
N PRO A 143 3.80 -16.56 -21.72
CA PRO A 143 2.82 -17.62 -21.78
C PRO A 143 1.60 -17.37 -20.88
N ARG A 144 0.40 -17.70 -21.35
CA ARG A 144 -0.83 -17.57 -20.56
C ARG A 144 -0.75 -18.21 -19.15
N PRO A 145 -0.15 -19.40 -18.93
CA PRO A 145 0.01 -19.94 -17.58
C PRO A 145 0.89 -19.09 -16.67
N VAL A 146 1.87 -18.36 -17.22
CA VAL A 146 2.73 -17.43 -16.49
C VAL A 146 1.95 -16.17 -16.15
N ILE A 147 1.20 -15.60 -17.10
CA ILE A 147 0.32 -14.45 -16.85
C ILE A 147 -0.65 -14.75 -15.70
N LEU A 148 -1.36 -15.88 -15.75
CA LEU A 148 -2.31 -16.28 -14.71
C LEU A 148 -1.64 -16.48 -13.34
N HIS A 149 -0.37 -16.89 -13.33
CA HIS A 149 0.41 -17.00 -12.11
C HIS A 149 0.76 -15.61 -11.57
N SER A 150 1.32 -14.75 -12.40
CA SER A 150 1.68 -13.37 -12.06
C SER A 150 0.48 -12.56 -11.56
N GLU A 151 -0.71 -12.72 -12.16
CA GLU A 151 -1.95 -12.12 -11.66
C GLU A 151 -2.30 -12.61 -10.25
N GLN A 152 -2.18 -13.91 -9.99
CA GLN A 152 -2.48 -14.45 -8.66
C GLN A 152 -1.43 -14.05 -7.62
N VAL A 153 -0.15 -13.97 -7.99
CA VAL A 153 0.92 -13.43 -7.15
C VAL A 153 0.64 -11.96 -6.82
N SER A 154 0.27 -11.15 -7.82
CA SER A 154 -0.09 -9.75 -7.63
C SER A 154 -1.26 -9.59 -6.66
N ARG A 155 -2.31 -10.40 -6.77
CA ARG A 155 -3.45 -10.35 -5.83
C ARG A 155 -3.03 -10.62 -4.39
N VAL A 156 -2.19 -11.64 -4.18
CA VAL A 156 -1.65 -11.95 -2.84
C VAL A 156 -0.77 -10.80 -2.35
N ALA A 157 0.17 -10.33 -3.18
CA ALA A 157 1.11 -9.29 -2.81
C ALA A 157 0.42 -7.95 -2.45
N CYS A 158 -0.55 -7.50 -3.25
CA CYS A 158 -1.30 -6.28 -2.98
C CYS A 158 -2.11 -6.36 -1.68
N MET A 159 -2.76 -7.49 -1.43
CA MET A 159 -3.47 -7.72 -0.17
C MET A 159 -2.50 -7.65 1.02
N LEU A 160 -1.32 -8.28 0.92
CA LEU A 160 -0.30 -8.16 1.99
C LEU A 160 0.12 -6.71 2.21
N CYS A 161 0.36 -5.95 1.13
CA CYS A 161 0.66 -4.52 1.23
C CYS A 161 -0.45 -3.74 1.93
N GLU A 162 -1.73 -3.97 1.60
CA GLU A 162 -2.87 -3.28 2.23
C GLU A 162 -2.92 -3.53 3.73
N HIS A 163 -2.80 -4.79 4.17
CA HIS A 163 -2.78 -5.12 5.60
C HIS A 163 -1.55 -4.55 6.31
N LEU A 164 -0.37 -4.60 5.70
CA LEU A 164 0.83 -4.02 6.28
C LEU A 164 0.74 -2.49 6.38
N ASN A 165 0.25 -1.83 5.33
CA ASN A 165 0.09 -0.38 5.31
C ASN A 165 -0.97 0.07 6.32
N SER A 166 -2.01 -0.74 6.58
CA SER A 166 -2.97 -0.50 7.66
C SER A 166 -2.31 -0.46 9.06
N ARG A 167 -1.10 -1.01 9.19
CA ARG A 167 -0.30 -1.02 10.43
C ARG A 167 0.87 -0.03 10.40
N GLY A 168 0.80 0.98 9.53
CA GLY A 168 1.74 2.07 9.47
C GLY A 168 2.97 1.80 8.61
N PHE A 169 3.01 0.71 7.85
CA PHE A 169 4.01 0.54 6.80
C PHE A 169 3.68 1.44 5.60
N LEU A 170 4.71 1.84 4.86
CA LEU A 170 4.59 2.70 3.68
C LEU A 170 5.05 1.95 2.42
N LEU A 171 4.56 0.73 2.25
CA LEU A 171 4.89 -0.07 1.08
C LEU A 171 4.25 0.52 -0.17
N HIS A 172 5.03 0.60 -1.24
CA HIS A 172 4.52 1.08 -2.50
C HIS A 172 3.69 0.00 -3.22
N THR A 173 2.41 -0.13 -2.88
CA THR A 173 1.51 -1.19 -3.38
C THR A 173 1.49 -1.29 -4.91
N ALA A 174 1.49 -0.16 -5.62
CA ALA A 174 1.50 -0.15 -7.09
C ALA A 174 2.83 -0.63 -7.71
N LEU A 175 3.97 -0.32 -7.08
CA LEU A 175 5.28 -0.87 -7.45
C LEU A 175 5.31 -2.39 -7.22
N VAL A 176 4.82 -2.87 -6.07
CA VAL A 176 4.70 -4.31 -5.78
C VAL A 176 3.79 -5.01 -6.78
N GLN A 177 2.68 -4.37 -7.17
CA GLN A 177 1.79 -4.88 -8.21
C GLN A 177 2.54 -5.06 -9.53
N ALA A 178 3.20 -4.00 -10.01
CA ALA A 178 3.96 -4.03 -11.26
C ALA A 178 5.05 -5.11 -11.24
N CYS A 179 5.84 -5.18 -10.16
CA CYS A 179 6.85 -6.21 -9.98
C CYS A 179 6.25 -7.61 -9.97
N SER A 180 5.10 -7.82 -9.31
CA SER A 180 4.40 -9.10 -9.29
C SER A 180 3.87 -9.51 -10.67
N LEU A 181 3.38 -8.56 -11.47
CA LEU A 181 2.92 -8.83 -12.83
C LEU A 181 4.09 -9.21 -13.77
N LEU A 182 5.26 -8.62 -13.56
CA LEU A 182 6.40 -8.75 -14.47
C LEU A 182 7.52 -9.68 -13.98
N HIS A 183 7.50 -10.19 -12.75
CA HIS A 183 8.63 -10.94 -12.17
C HIS A 183 9.08 -12.15 -13.01
N ASP A 184 8.13 -12.78 -13.70
CA ASP A 184 8.33 -13.96 -14.54
C ASP A 184 8.21 -13.64 -16.05
N ILE A 185 8.26 -12.35 -16.47
CA ILE A 185 8.07 -11.95 -17.88
C ILE A 185 8.99 -12.72 -18.86
N ALA A 186 10.21 -13.02 -18.42
CA ALA A 186 11.22 -13.73 -19.19
C ALA A 186 11.27 -15.25 -18.88
N LYS A 187 10.17 -15.88 -18.45
CA LYS A 187 10.17 -17.29 -17.96
C LYS A 187 10.79 -18.32 -18.91
N LYS A 188 10.81 -18.06 -20.22
CA LYS A 188 11.38 -18.94 -21.24
C LYS A 188 12.91 -18.85 -21.33
N GLU A 189 13.49 -17.79 -20.78
CA GLU A 189 14.92 -17.50 -20.86
C GLU A 189 15.70 -18.22 -19.75
N LYS A 190 16.98 -18.49 -20.01
CA LYS A 190 17.91 -18.86 -18.95
C LYS A 190 18.09 -17.65 -18.03
N GLU A 191 18.22 -17.90 -16.72
CA GLU A 191 18.35 -16.82 -15.71
C GLU A 191 17.20 -15.79 -15.81
N HIS A 192 15.96 -16.28 -15.87
CA HIS A 192 14.77 -15.47 -16.14
C HIS A 192 14.62 -14.25 -15.22
N ALA A 193 15.07 -14.34 -13.96
CA ALA A 193 15.04 -13.22 -13.02
C ALA A 193 15.94 -12.06 -13.47
N ALA A 194 17.20 -12.35 -13.84
CA ALA A 194 18.15 -11.35 -14.34
C ALA A 194 17.68 -10.75 -15.67
N LYS A 195 17.09 -11.57 -16.54
CA LYS A 195 16.55 -11.08 -17.81
C LYS A 195 15.31 -10.20 -17.62
N GLY A 196 14.43 -10.59 -16.69
CA GLY A 196 13.25 -9.80 -16.29
C GLY A 196 13.66 -8.44 -15.71
N GLN A 197 14.68 -8.43 -14.83
CA GLN A 197 15.29 -7.20 -14.33
C GLN A 197 15.75 -6.30 -15.47
N GLN A 198 16.58 -6.83 -16.38
CA GLN A 198 17.11 -6.06 -17.51
C GLN A 198 15.99 -5.44 -18.35
N ILE A 199 14.95 -6.22 -18.70
CA ILE A 199 13.82 -5.74 -19.51
C ILE A 199 13.14 -4.52 -18.87
N VAL A 200 12.91 -4.57 -17.56
CA VAL A 200 12.19 -3.52 -16.83
C VAL A 200 13.09 -2.31 -16.57
N THR A 201 14.37 -2.53 -16.28
CA THR A 201 15.37 -1.46 -16.14
C THR A 201 15.58 -0.70 -17.47
N ASP A 202 15.65 -1.40 -18.61
CA ASP A 202 15.82 -0.79 -19.94
C ASP A 202 14.64 0.14 -20.34
N MET A 203 13.50 0.03 -19.65
CA MET A 203 12.34 0.91 -19.83
C MET A 203 12.38 2.17 -18.94
N GLY A 204 13.40 2.31 -18.09
CA GLY A 204 13.52 3.41 -17.13
C GLY A 204 12.95 3.11 -15.74
N TYR A 205 12.50 1.88 -15.47
CA TYR A 205 11.99 1.47 -14.15
C TYR A 205 13.05 0.73 -13.34
N GLU A 206 14.12 1.43 -12.98
CA GLU A 206 15.29 0.85 -12.29
C GLU A 206 14.89 0.07 -11.03
N LYS A 207 14.15 0.71 -10.12
CA LYS A 207 13.73 0.09 -8.85
C LYS A 207 12.88 -1.15 -9.04
N ALA A 208 11.93 -1.12 -9.98
CA ALA A 208 11.10 -2.28 -10.29
C ALA A 208 11.95 -3.44 -10.85
N GLY A 209 12.92 -3.12 -11.71
CA GLY A 209 13.88 -4.09 -12.23
C GLY A 209 14.68 -4.77 -11.12
N GLU A 210 15.22 -4.02 -10.16
CA GLU A 210 15.97 -4.58 -9.02
C GLU A 210 15.12 -5.57 -8.19
N ILE A 211 13.89 -5.17 -7.86
CA ILE A 211 12.93 -6.02 -7.10
C ILE A 211 12.65 -7.32 -7.87
N ILE A 212 12.39 -7.21 -9.17
CA ILE A 212 12.18 -8.37 -10.04
C ILE A 212 13.41 -9.26 -10.09
N GLY A 213 14.62 -8.71 -10.19
CA GLY A 213 15.87 -9.48 -10.22
C GLY A 213 16.06 -10.36 -8.98
N ALA A 214 15.61 -9.87 -7.82
CA ALA A 214 15.72 -10.55 -6.53
C ALA A 214 14.58 -11.54 -6.21
N HIS A 215 13.54 -11.66 -7.05
CA HIS A 215 12.34 -12.43 -6.67
C HIS A 215 12.61 -13.92 -6.42
N MET A 216 13.64 -14.51 -7.02
CA MET A 216 14.01 -15.93 -6.80
C MET A 216 14.88 -16.12 -5.56
N ASP A 217 15.73 -15.14 -5.25
CA ASP A 217 16.77 -15.22 -4.24
C ASP A 217 16.83 -13.91 -3.46
N LEU A 218 16.09 -13.85 -2.34
CA LEU A 218 15.97 -12.65 -1.51
C LEU A 218 17.35 -12.27 -0.90
N PRO A 219 17.83 -11.03 -1.11
CA PRO A 219 19.03 -10.51 -0.48
C PRO A 219 18.91 -10.48 1.05
N LYS A 220 20.04 -10.53 1.76
CA LYS A 220 20.05 -10.72 3.23
C LYS A 220 19.56 -9.48 3.97
N GLU A 221 19.80 -8.31 3.41
CA GLU A 221 19.34 -7.01 3.89
C GLU A 221 17.82 -6.93 3.95
N HIS A 222 17.11 -7.57 3.02
CA HIS A 222 15.64 -7.61 2.95
C HIS A 222 15.02 -8.74 3.77
N LEU A 223 15.83 -9.67 4.31
CA LEU A 223 15.32 -10.87 4.98
C LEU A 223 14.66 -10.59 6.34
N ASN A 224 15.09 -9.52 7.02
CA ASN A 224 14.53 -9.11 8.31
C ASN A 224 13.61 -7.87 8.19
N LEU A 225 13.50 -7.31 6.98
CA LEU A 225 12.66 -6.14 6.72
C LEU A 225 11.33 -6.57 6.14
N ILE A 226 10.34 -5.70 6.27
CA ILE A 226 9.11 -5.76 5.49
C ILE A 226 9.16 -4.60 4.51
N ASP A 227 9.51 -4.95 3.28
CA ASP A 227 9.66 -4.07 2.12
C ASP A 227 9.11 -4.75 0.85
N GLU A 228 9.15 -4.05 -0.29
CA GLU A 228 8.62 -4.54 -1.57
C GLU A 228 9.28 -5.84 -2.03
N TYR A 229 10.57 -6.05 -1.71
CA TYR A 229 11.31 -7.26 -2.03
C TYR A 229 10.77 -8.47 -1.26
N SER A 230 10.68 -8.33 0.06
CA SER A 230 10.20 -9.39 0.95
C SER A 230 8.75 -9.79 0.63
N VAL A 231 7.90 -8.82 0.30
CA VAL A 231 6.49 -9.07 -0.04
C VAL A 231 6.36 -9.82 -1.36
N LEU A 232 7.01 -9.36 -2.44
CA LEU A 232 7.00 -10.07 -3.73
C LEU A 232 7.56 -11.49 -3.56
N TYR A 233 8.69 -11.61 -2.85
CA TYR A 233 9.34 -12.88 -2.62
C TYR A 233 8.40 -13.86 -1.94
N LEU A 234 7.76 -13.47 -0.83
CA LEU A 234 6.81 -14.34 -0.13
C LEU A 234 5.59 -14.68 -0.99
N ALA A 235 4.98 -13.68 -1.65
CA ALA A 235 3.77 -13.87 -2.45
C ALA A 235 3.96 -14.90 -3.59
N ASP A 236 5.10 -14.86 -4.30
CA ASP A 236 5.42 -15.88 -5.33
C ASP A 236 5.44 -17.31 -4.75
N LYS A 237 5.98 -17.49 -3.55
CA LYS A 237 6.11 -18.82 -2.92
C LYS A 237 4.78 -19.35 -2.39
N LEU A 238 3.83 -18.45 -2.13
CA LEU A 238 2.46 -18.77 -1.73
C LEU A 238 1.54 -19.05 -2.93
N VAL A 239 2.04 -18.99 -4.17
CA VAL A 239 1.23 -19.22 -5.37
C VAL A 239 1.83 -20.34 -6.24
N GLN A 240 0.99 -21.28 -6.65
CA GLN A 240 1.34 -22.36 -7.57
C GLN A 240 0.37 -22.42 -8.75
N GLY A 241 0.88 -22.02 -9.93
CA GLY A 241 0.00 -21.71 -11.06
C GLY A 241 -0.96 -20.61 -10.64
N LYS A 242 -2.26 -20.91 -10.62
CA LYS A 242 -3.32 -19.98 -10.16
C LYS A 242 -3.84 -20.26 -8.74
N LYS A 243 -3.25 -21.21 -8.01
CA LYS A 243 -3.72 -21.60 -6.68
C LYS A 243 -2.87 -20.96 -5.60
N ILE A 244 -3.49 -20.42 -4.57
CA ILE A 244 -2.82 -20.05 -3.33
C ILE A 244 -2.52 -21.37 -2.57
N VAL A 245 -1.30 -21.51 -2.07
CA VAL A 245 -0.80 -22.69 -1.36
C VAL A 245 0.02 -22.26 -0.14
N SER A 246 0.12 -23.13 0.86
CA SER A 246 1.05 -22.90 1.98
C SER A 246 2.51 -23.18 1.58
N LEU A 247 3.47 -22.66 2.36
CA LEU A 247 4.89 -22.95 2.15
C LEU A 247 5.21 -24.44 2.34
N GLU A 248 4.47 -25.15 3.20
CA GLU A 248 4.57 -26.60 3.40
C GLU A 248 4.05 -27.36 2.17
N GLU A 249 2.91 -26.95 1.60
CA GLU A 249 2.38 -27.53 0.37
C GLU A 249 3.34 -27.32 -0.81
N ARG A 250 3.89 -26.10 -0.92
CA ARG A 250 4.91 -25.75 -1.91
C ARG A 250 6.16 -26.62 -1.76
N MET A 251 6.61 -26.84 -0.53
CA MET A 251 7.74 -27.73 -0.23
C MET A 251 7.46 -29.16 -0.69
N LYS A 252 6.30 -29.70 -0.31
CA LYS A 252 5.89 -31.07 -0.66
C LYS A 252 5.85 -31.29 -2.17
N GLU A 253 5.36 -30.33 -2.95
CA GLU A 253 5.35 -30.46 -4.41
C GLU A 253 6.76 -30.41 -5.00
N ARG A 254 7.59 -29.45 -4.57
CA ARG A 254 8.95 -29.30 -5.08
C ARG A 254 9.83 -30.50 -4.72
N SER A 255 9.70 -31.04 -3.50
CA SER A 255 10.40 -32.26 -3.09
C SER A 255 10.02 -33.47 -3.92
N LYS A 256 8.75 -33.60 -4.36
CA LYS A 256 8.35 -34.66 -5.30
C LYS A 256 8.94 -34.46 -6.68
N ARG A 257 9.00 -33.22 -7.17
CA ARG A 257 9.51 -32.89 -8.51
C ARG A 257 11.03 -33.07 -8.62
N TYR A 258 11.77 -32.69 -7.59
CA TYR A 258 13.24 -32.71 -7.58
C TYR A 258 13.82 -33.80 -6.66
N GLY A 259 13.04 -34.84 -6.32
CA GLY A 259 13.46 -35.89 -5.38
C GLY A 259 14.72 -36.67 -5.75
N HIS A 260 15.27 -36.45 -6.94
CA HIS A 260 16.49 -37.10 -7.46
C HIS A 260 17.67 -36.13 -7.65
N ASP A 261 17.51 -34.85 -7.30
CA ASP A 261 18.55 -33.81 -7.44
C ASP A 261 18.75 -33.09 -6.10
N ASP A 262 19.77 -33.52 -5.36
CA ASP A 262 20.10 -33.00 -4.03
C ASP A 262 20.46 -31.50 -4.07
N SER A 263 21.08 -31.02 -5.15
CA SER A 263 21.44 -29.60 -5.29
C SER A 263 20.19 -28.73 -5.47
N ALA A 264 19.26 -29.16 -6.33
CA ALA A 264 17.99 -28.48 -6.52
C ALA A 264 17.14 -28.49 -5.23
N LEU A 265 17.12 -29.60 -4.51
CA LEU A 265 16.41 -29.71 -3.23
C LEU A 265 16.98 -28.78 -2.15
N ASN A 266 18.31 -28.67 -2.05
CA ASN A 266 18.95 -27.75 -1.12
C ASN A 266 18.57 -26.29 -1.42
N SER A 267 18.58 -25.88 -2.70
CA SER A 267 18.15 -24.55 -3.10
C SER A 267 16.67 -24.27 -2.79
N VAL A 268 15.79 -25.26 -3.01
CA VAL A 268 14.37 -25.17 -2.62
C VAL A 268 14.23 -25.00 -1.10
N HIS A 269 15.00 -25.75 -0.32
CA HIS A 269 14.95 -25.68 1.14
C HIS A 269 15.41 -24.30 1.65
N GLU A 270 16.52 -23.78 1.11
CA GLU A 270 17.02 -22.45 1.47
C GLU A 270 15.99 -21.36 1.16
N ARG A 271 15.44 -21.37 -0.06
CA ARG A 271 14.46 -20.36 -0.49
C ARG A 271 13.18 -20.40 0.34
N LEU A 272 12.65 -21.59 0.62
CA LEU A 272 11.48 -21.74 1.48
C LEU A 272 11.80 -21.42 2.95
N GLY A 273 13.03 -21.65 3.41
CA GLY A 273 13.50 -21.20 4.72
C GLY A 273 13.47 -19.67 4.85
N LYS A 274 13.96 -18.95 3.83
CA LYS A 274 13.83 -17.48 3.77
C LYS A 274 12.36 -17.04 3.75
N ALA A 275 11.52 -17.69 2.94
CA ALA A 275 10.10 -17.35 2.86
C ALA A 275 9.37 -17.55 4.20
N ARG A 276 9.67 -18.63 4.93
CA ARG A 276 9.11 -18.85 6.28
C ARG A 276 9.53 -17.77 7.27
N LYS A 277 10.77 -17.29 7.16
CA LYS A 277 11.24 -16.19 8.02
C LYS A 277 10.50 -14.89 7.73
N VAL A 278 10.31 -14.54 6.46
CA VAL A 278 9.49 -13.38 6.06
C VAL A 278 8.05 -13.55 6.52
N GLN A 279 7.44 -14.72 6.31
CA GLN A 279 6.08 -15.01 6.78
C GLN A 279 5.97 -14.80 8.30
N LYS A 280 6.91 -15.33 9.08
CA LYS A 280 6.91 -15.18 10.54
C LYS A 280 6.96 -13.69 10.94
N ASN A 281 7.86 -12.91 10.37
CA ASN A 281 7.95 -11.48 10.67
C ASN A 281 6.64 -10.75 10.34
N LEU A 282 6.01 -11.09 9.21
CA LEU A 282 4.75 -10.52 8.78
C LEU A 282 3.60 -10.89 9.74
N GLU A 283 3.49 -12.16 10.15
CA GLU A 283 2.48 -12.61 11.12
C GLU A 283 2.66 -11.94 12.49
N GLU A 284 3.90 -11.74 12.94
CA GLU A 284 4.20 -11.01 14.19
C GLU A 284 3.74 -9.54 14.12
N ILE A 285 3.91 -8.88 12.98
CA ILE A 285 3.48 -7.48 12.76
C ILE A 285 1.96 -7.37 12.67
N LEU A 286 1.32 -8.26 11.91
CA LEU A 286 -0.12 -8.21 11.70
C LEU A 286 -0.91 -8.69 12.93
N GLY A 287 -0.29 -9.52 13.78
CA GLY A 287 -0.93 -10.15 14.92
C GLY A 287 -1.95 -11.23 14.55
N ILE A 288 -1.96 -11.67 13.28
CA ILE A 288 -2.85 -12.70 12.75
C ILE A 288 -2.07 -13.70 11.89
N PRO A 289 -2.44 -14.99 11.90
CA PRO A 289 -1.85 -16.00 11.02
C PRO A 289 -2.11 -15.72 9.54
N LEU A 290 -1.12 -15.96 8.69
CA LEU A 290 -1.22 -15.64 7.26
C LEU A 290 -2.27 -16.50 6.53
N ASN A 291 -2.49 -17.73 6.98
CA ASN A 291 -3.52 -18.61 6.41
C ASN A 291 -4.94 -18.07 6.61
N GLU A 292 -5.20 -17.32 7.68
CA GLU A 292 -6.48 -16.66 7.92
C GLU A 292 -6.69 -15.55 6.89
N LEU A 293 -5.66 -14.72 6.66
CA LEU A 293 -5.65 -13.66 5.67
C LEU A 293 -5.89 -14.18 4.24
N LEU A 294 -5.16 -15.23 3.85
CA LEU A 294 -5.31 -15.85 2.53
C LEU A 294 -6.68 -16.51 2.31
N SER A 295 -7.40 -16.84 3.40
CA SER A 295 -8.74 -17.41 3.30
C SER A 295 -9.76 -16.40 2.76
N GLU A 296 -9.55 -15.10 2.94
CA GLU A 296 -10.42 -14.05 2.41
C GLU A 296 -10.36 -13.99 0.88
N LEU A 297 -9.15 -14.07 0.31
CA LEU A 297 -8.91 -14.09 -1.14
C LEU A 297 -9.52 -15.33 -1.83
N THR A 298 -9.58 -16.47 -1.13
CA THR A 298 -10.16 -17.70 -1.68
C THR A 298 -11.69 -17.73 -1.61
N ARG A 299 -12.30 -16.93 -0.73
CA ARG A 299 -13.76 -16.81 -0.58
C ARG A 299 -14.40 -15.80 -1.55
N GLY A 300 -13.61 -15.11 -2.37
CA GLY A 300 -14.11 -14.17 -3.37
C GLY A 300 -14.74 -12.91 -2.79
N ARG A 301 -14.38 -12.52 -1.56
CA ARG A 301 -14.73 -11.21 -0.99
C ARG A 301 -13.56 -10.25 -1.25
N LEU A 302 -13.60 -9.58 -2.39
CA LEU A 302 -13.09 -8.23 -2.66
C LEU A 302 -13.84 -7.75 -3.91
#